data_AF-A0A8H2WR68-F1
#
_entry.id   AF-A0A8H2WR68-F1
#
_cell.length_a   1.000
_cell.length_b   1.000
_cell.length_c   1.000
_cell.angle_alpha   90.00
_cell.angle_beta   90.00
_cell.angle_gamma   90.00
#
_symmetry.space_group_name_H-M   'P 1'
#
loop_
_entity.id
_entity.type
_entity.pdbx_description
1 polymer ?
#
loop_
_entity_poly.entity_id
_entity_poly.type
_entity_poly.pdbx_seq_one_letter_code
_entity_poly.pdbx_strand_id
1 'polypeptide(L)'
;MALPPGRYTFQSRAPGGNYAGVQGQSVVLVQAGRESIFTVNQRGGGYTIQTSGQWVGVDGNNNVVLGAEQKIWYIGPPDLPYYIRDPMNGCRWQSPGQTSQPITIQPPLDPPQPIQQWNFQERT
;
A
#
# COMPACT_ATOMS: atom_id res chain seq x y z
N MET A 1 -14.90 10.19 2.34
CA MET A 1 -15.49 9.12 1.50
C MET A 1 -14.61 7.88 1.45
N ALA A 2 -15.21 6.69 1.46
CA ALA A 2 -14.49 5.43 1.25
C ALA A 2 -13.90 5.37 -0.18
N LEU A 3 -12.72 4.75 -0.36
CA LEU A 3 -12.15 4.52 -1.69
C LEU A 3 -13.08 3.56 -2.46
N PRO A 4 -13.52 3.87 -3.69
CA PRO A 4 -14.28 2.94 -4.50
C PRO A 4 -13.46 1.67 -4.83
N PRO A 5 -14.11 0.51 -5.01
CA PRO A 5 -13.45 -0.63 -5.66
C PRO A 5 -13.00 -0.25 -7.07
N GLY A 6 -11.83 -0.72 -7.48
CA GLY A 6 -11.27 -0.37 -8.79
C GLY A 6 -9.83 -0.80 -8.96
N ARG A 7 -9.22 -0.38 -10.08
CA ARG A 7 -7.81 -0.61 -10.40
C ARG A 7 -7.06 0.70 -10.23
N TYR A 8 -5.95 0.66 -9.50
CA TYR A 8 -5.24 1.85 -9.06
C TYR A 8 -3.72 1.67 -9.16
N THR A 9 -3.01 2.77 -9.35
CA THR A 9 -1.59 2.88 -8.96
C THR A 9 -1.49 3.64 -7.65
N PHE A 10 -0.48 3.31 -6.83
CA PHE A 10 -0.28 3.94 -5.53
C PHE A 10 0.96 4.84 -5.58
N GLN A 11 0.78 6.15 -5.57
CA GLN A 11 1.89 7.10 -5.52
C GLN A 11 2.18 7.48 -4.06
N SER A 12 3.41 7.26 -3.61
CA SER A 12 3.90 7.72 -2.32
C SER A 12 3.95 9.25 -2.28
N ARG A 13 3.43 9.84 -1.21
CA ARG A 13 3.58 11.27 -0.90
C ARG A 13 4.92 11.62 -0.25
N ALA A 14 5.77 10.63 0.02
CA ALA A 14 7.13 10.90 0.47
C ALA A 14 7.90 11.68 -0.62
N PRO A 15 8.93 12.47 -0.24
CA PRO A 15 9.79 13.14 -1.20
C PRO A 15 10.26 12.18 -2.30
N GLY A 16 10.19 12.62 -3.55
CA GLY A 16 10.51 11.82 -4.74
C GLY A 16 9.29 11.31 -5.52
N GLY A 17 8.07 11.33 -4.95
CA GLY A 17 6.84 11.08 -5.71
C GLY A 17 6.77 9.71 -6.39
N ASN A 18 7.52 8.75 -5.86
CA ASN A 18 7.64 7.40 -6.38
C ASN A 18 6.36 6.57 -6.16
N TYR A 19 6.24 5.45 -6.84
CA TYR A 19 5.04 4.61 -6.86
C TYR A 19 5.30 3.24 -6.22
N ALA A 20 4.24 2.54 -5.83
CA ALA A 20 4.33 1.12 -5.52
C ALA A 20 4.46 0.30 -6.82
N GLY A 21 5.41 -0.61 -6.85
CA GLY A 21 5.60 -1.59 -7.91
C GLY A 21 5.98 -2.95 -7.34
N VAL A 22 5.99 -3.97 -8.19
CA VAL A 22 6.34 -5.34 -7.80
C VAL A 22 7.67 -5.72 -8.42
N GLN A 23 8.59 -6.22 -7.59
CA GLN A 23 9.84 -6.85 -8.02
C GLN A 23 9.94 -8.24 -7.37
N GLY A 24 9.80 -9.30 -8.19
CA GLY A 24 9.64 -10.66 -7.68
C GLY A 24 8.35 -10.78 -6.86
N GLN A 25 8.47 -11.15 -5.58
CA GLN A 25 7.34 -11.17 -4.63
C GLN A 25 7.23 -9.89 -3.79
N SER A 26 8.21 -8.99 -3.84
CA SER A 26 8.24 -7.81 -2.99
C SER A 26 7.47 -6.65 -3.61
N VAL A 27 6.66 -5.96 -2.81
CA VAL A 27 6.12 -4.66 -3.19
C VAL A 27 7.14 -3.59 -2.79
N VAL A 28 7.72 -2.94 -3.79
CA VAL A 28 8.82 -1.99 -3.64
C VAL A 28 8.41 -0.61 -4.12
N LEU A 29 9.19 0.40 -3.75
CA LEU A 29 9.05 1.74 -4.31
C LEU A 29 9.73 1.82 -5.68
N VAL A 30 9.09 2.39 -6.69
CA VAL A 30 9.58 2.48 -8.08
C VAL A 30 9.35 3.87 -8.67
N GLN A 31 10.09 4.22 -9.73
CA GLN A 31 9.85 5.47 -10.47
C GLN A 31 8.54 5.42 -11.26
N ALA A 32 8.03 6.59 -11.62
CA ALA A 32 6.90 6.72 -12.54
C ALA A 32 7.18 5.99 -13.88
N GLY A 33 6.17 5.32 -14.42
CA GLY A 33 6.27 4.48 -15.62
C GLY A 33 6.69 3.03 -15.33
N ARG A 34 7.03 2.69 -14.07
CA ARG A 34 7.36 1.33 -13.63
C ARG A 34 6.41 0.80 -12.55
N GLU A 35 5.36 1.56 -12.23
CA GLU A 35 4.40 1.19 -11.20
C GLU A 35 3.57 -0.03 -11.58
N SER A 36 3.11 -0.76 -10.57
CA SER A 36 2.18 -1.87 -10.77
C SER A 36 0.74 -1.37 -10.61
N ILE A 37 -0.17 -1.97 -11.37
CA ILE A 37 -1.61 -1.74 -11.22
C ILE A 37 -2.15 -2.73 -10.18
N PHE A 38 -2.78 -2.19 -9.15
CA PHE A 38 -3.38 -2.96 -8.07
C PHE A 38 -4.90 -2.93 -8.19
N THR A 39 -5.53 -4.09 -8.09
CA THR A 39 -6.97 -4.21 -7.93
C THR A 39 -7.31 -4.08 -6.45
N VAL A 40 -8.13 -3.11 -6.11
CA VAL A 40 -8.59 -2.83 -4.75
C VAL A 40 -10.08 -3.13 -4.68
N ASN A 41 -10.50 -4.03 -3.80
CA ASN A 41 -11.89 -4.41 -3.62
C ASN A 41 -12.31 -4.25 -2.16
N GLN A 42 -13.55 -3.81 -1.92
CA GLN A 42 -14.11 -3.76 -0.57
C GLN A 42 -14.49 -5.17 -0.09
N ARG A 43 -14.09 -5.53 1.13
CA ARG A 43 -14.43 -6.81 1.76
C ARG A 43 -14.35 -6.71 3.29
N GLY A 44 -15.36 -7.22 3.99
CA GLY A 44 -15.33 -7.36 5.45
C GLY A 44 -15.09 -6.07 6.22
N GLY A 45 -15.58 -4.93 5.73
CA GLY A 45 -15.36 -3.62 6.37
C GLY A 45 -14.00 -2.97 6.09
N GLY A 46 -13.16 -3.61 5.26
CA GLY A 46 -11.91 -3.05 4.76
C GLY A 46 -11.73 -3.31 3.26
N TYR A 47 -10.49 -3.46 2.84
CA TYR A 47 -10.09 -3.61 1.45
C TYR A 47 -9.15 -4.79 1.29
N THR A 48 -9.32 -5.51 0.19
CA THR A 48 -8.31 -6.44 -0.30
C THR A 48 -7.57 -5.80 -1.44
N ILE A 49 -6.27 -6.04 -1.54
CA ILE A 49 -5.42 -5.50 -2.59
C ILE A 49 -4.79 -6.69 -3.33
N GLN A 50 -4.84 -6.66 -4.66
CA GLN A 50 -4.26 -7.69 -5.53
C GLN A 50 -3.48 -7.08 -6.67
N THR A 51 -2.51 -7.82 -7.19
CA THR A 51 -1.92 -7.55 -8.51
C THR A 51 -1.39 -8.86 -9.08
N SER A 52 -1.44 -9.01 -10.40
CA SER A 52 -1.02 -10.24 -11.10
C SER A 52 -1.65 -11.53 -10.53
N GLY A 53 -2.90 -11.47 -10.07
CA GLY A 53 -3.62 -12.61 -9.49
C GLY A 53 -3.21 -13.00 -8.07
N GLN A 54 -2.25 -12.29 -7.45
CA GLN A 54 -1.78 -12.55 -6.09
C GLN A 54 -2.28 -11.47 -5.13
N TRP A 55 -2.44 -11.84 -3.86
CA TRP A 55 -2.88 -10.93 -2.80
C TRP A 55 -1.70 -10.18 -2.21
N VAL A 56 -1.91 -8.90 -1.86
CA VAL A 56 -0.92 -8.13 -1.12
C VAL A 56 -1.06 -8.41 0.38
N GLY A 57 0.00 -8.92 0.98
CA GLY A 57 0.12 -9.27 2.39
C GLY A 57 1.38 -8.69 3.04
N VAL A 58 1.85 -9.34 4.10
CA VAL A 58 3.07 -8.98 4.84
C VAL A 58 3.84 -10.26 5.17
N ASP A 59 5.16 -10.25 5.02
CA ASP A 59 6.04 -11.37 5.41
C ASP A 59 6.49 -11.28 6.89
N GLY A 60 7.24 -12.29 7.35
CA GLY A 60 7.79 -12.31 8.72
C GLY A 60 8.84 -11.23 9.02
N ASN A 61 9.31 -10.51 8.01
CA ASN A 61 10.26 -9.41 8.12
C ASN A 61 9.58 -8.03 8.03
N ASN A 62 8.25 -7.98 8.12
CA ASN A 62 7.41 -6.78 7.96
C ASN A 62 7.46 -6.14 6.57
N ASN A 63 7.92 -6.84 5.53
CA ASN A 63 7.84 -6.35 4.16
C ASN A 63 6.43 -6.56 3.60
N VAL A 64 5.96 -5.61 2.80
CA VAL A 64 4.75 -5.78 1.99
C VAL A 64 5.09 -6.64 0.78
N VAL A 65 4.39 -7.76 0.63
CA VAL A 65 4.70 -8.79 -0.38
C VAL A 65 3.44 -9.28 -1.09
N LEU A 66 3.64 -9.94 -2.24
CA LEU A 66 2.62 -10.75 -2.89
C LEU A 66 2.62 -12.16 -2.32
N GLY A 67 1.43 -12.66 -2.00
CA GLY A 67 1.23 -13.99 -1.43
C GLY A 67 -0.08 -14.63 -1.90
N ALA A 68 -0.27 -15.89 -1.50
CA ALA A 68 -1.51 -16.63 -1.76
C ALA A 68 -2.60 -16.31 -0.74
N GLU A 69 -2.22 -15.85 0.45
CA GLU A 69 -3.15 -15.55 1.52
C GLU A 69 -3.74 -14.14 1.38
N GLN A 70 -5.05 -14.08 1.48
CA GLN A 70 -5.76 -12.82 1.47
C GLN A 70 -5.57 -12.07 2.80
N LYS A 71 -5.24 -10.78 2.70
CA LYS A 71 -5.19 -9.86 3.84
C LYS A 71 -6.20 -8.72 3.65
N ILE A 72 -6.88 -8.36 4.74
CA ILE A 72 -7.76 -7.18 4.81
C ILE A 72 -6.94 -5.99 5.30
N TRP A 73 -7.03 -4.90 4.55
CA TRP A 73 -6.40 -3.61 4.81
C TRP A 73 -7.45 -2.56 5.11
N TYR A 74 -7.14 -1.63 6.00
CA TYR A 74 -7.89 -0.40 6.13
C TYR A 74 -7.25 0.68 5.25
N ILE A 75 -8.06 1.32 4.40
CA ILE A 75 -7.67 2.45 3.56
C ILE A 75 -8.50 3.66 4.03
N GLY A 76 -7.85 4.61 4.73
CA GLY A 76 -8.52 5.67 5.49
C GLY A 76 -8.99 6.88 4.66
N PRO A 77 -10.03 7.63 5.10
CA PRO A 77 -10.77 8.60 4.27
C PRO A 77 -9.93 9.76 3.69
N PRO A 78 -10.46 10.45 2.66
CA PRO A 78 -9.77 11.01 1.49
C PRO A 78 -9.53 12.52 1.55
N ASP A 79 -9.76 13.16 2.70
CA ASP A 79 -9.77 14.62 2.79
C ASP A 79 -8.33 15.18 2.76
N LEU A 80 -7.36 14.29 2.96
CA LEU A 80 -5.95 14.35 2.59
C LEU A 80 -5.57 12.90 2.20
N PRO A 81 -4.59 12.69 1.30
CA PRO A 81 -4.27 11.39 0.67
C PRO A 81 -4.36 10.19 1.62
N TYR A 82 -4.83 9.07 1.07
CA TYR A 82 -5.11 7.84 1.79
C TYR A 82 -3.87 7.27 2.49
N TYR A 83 -4.05 6.64 3.65
CA TYR A 83 -3.05 5.76 4.25
C TYR A 83 -3.55 4.32 4.22
N ILE A 84 -2.62 3.37 4.21
CA ILE A 84 -2.91 1.93 4.24
C ILE A 84 -2.41 1.40 5.58
N ARG A 85 -3.29 0.77 6.36
CA ARG A 85 -2.92 0.12 7.63
C ARG A 85 -3.57 -1.24 7.80
N ASP A 86 -2.94 -2.09 8.58
CA ASP A 86 -3.55 -3.30 9.10
C ASP A 86 -4.63 -2.91 10.13
N PRO A 87 -5.89 -3.34 9.96
CA PRO A 87 -6.97 -2.99 10.88
C PRO A 87 -6.80 -3.61 12.27
N MET A 88 -6.07 -4.72 12.42
CA MET A 88 -5.95 -5.48 13.66
C MET A 88 -4.93 -4.89 14.63
N ASN A 89 -3.75 -4.50 14.14
CA ASN A 89 -2.64 -4.01 14.97
C ASN A 89 -2.31 -2.53 14.71
N GLY A 90 -2.94 -1.90 13.72
CA GLY A 90 -2.70 -0.50 13.38
C GLY A 90 -1.39 -0.21 12.64
N CYS A 91 -0.58 -1.23 12.33
CA CYS A 91 0.66 -1.08 11.58
C CYS A 91 0.39 -0.53 10.18
N ARG A 92 1.22 0.40 9.71
CA ARG A 92 0.97 1.21 8.51
C ARG A 92 2.03 0.96 7.45
N TRP A 93 1.64 1.03 6.18
CA TRP A 93 2.60 0.97 5.08
C TRP A 93 3.53 2.17 5.13
N GLN A 94 4.83 1.91 5.10
CA GLN A 94 5.89 2.91 5.11
C GLN A 94 6.69 2.83 3.81
N SER A 95 6.83 3.99 3.15
CA SER A 95 7.69 4.15 2.00
C SER A 95 9.15 4.16 2.47
N PRO A 96 10.06 3.39 1.84
CA PRO A 96 11.49 3.40 2.20
C PRO A 96 12.24 4.66 1.73
N GLY A 97 11.58 5.55 0.99
CA GLY A 97 12.16 6.80 0.46
C GLY A 97 13.08 6.60 -0.75
N GLN A 98 13.63 5.40 -0.95
CA GLN A 98 14.47 5.04 -2.09
C GLN A 98 13.83 3.97 -2.96
N THR A 99 14.05 4.02 -4.27
CA THR A 99 13.48 3.03 -5.20
C THR A 99 14.17 1.67 -5.08
N SER A 100 13.46 0.61 -5.45
CA SER A 100 13.87 -0.81 -5.34
C SER A 100 14.03 -1.31 -3.90
N GLN A 101 13.70 -0.49 -2.91
CA GLN A 101 13.57 -0.93 -1.53
C GLN A 101 12.12 -1.36 -1.24
N PRO A 102 11.92 -2.37 -0.37
CA PRO A 102 10.59 -2.85 0.00
C PRO A 102 9.81 -1.78 0.75
N ILE A 103 8.51 -1.71 0.44
CA ILE A 103 7.54 -1.07 1.33
C ILE A 103 7.42 -1.98 2.55
N THR A 104 7.43 -1.40 3.74
CA THR A 104 7.32 -2.15 5.01
C THR A 104 6.06 -1.77 5.76
N ILE A 105 5.67 -2.56 6.75
CA ILE A 105 4.72 -2.11 7.77
C ILE A 105 5.47 -1.65 9.01
N GLN A 106 5.03 -0.53 9.60
CA GLN A 106 5.57 -0.01 10.84
C GLN A 106 4.47 0.21 11.88
N PRO A 107 4.72 -0.08 13.16
CA PRO A 107 3.76 0.20 14.22
C PRO A 107 3.49 1.71 14.33
N PRO A 108 2.31 2.11 14.82
CA PRO A 108 2.10 3.51 15.21
C PRO A 108 3.10 3.87 16.31
N LEU A 109 3.90 4.91 16.08
CA LEU A 109 4.95 5.37 17.00
C LEU A 109 4.42 6.44 17.98
N ASP A 110 5.07 6.51 19.14
CA ASP A 110 4.92 7.56 20.15
C ASP A 110 6.30 8.21 20.40
N PRO A 111 6.52 9.50 20.06
CA PRO A 111 5.53 10.44 19.53
C PRO A 111 5.06 10.11 18.10
N PRO A 112 3.86 10.55 17.70
CA PRO A 112 3.32 10.27 16.37
C PRO A 112 4.24 10.77 15.26
N GLN A 113 4.74 9.86 14.43
CA GLN A 113 5.44 10.23 13.20
C GLN A 113 4.44 10.63 12.10
N PRO A 114 4.86 11.45 11.12
CA PRO A 114 4.06 11.75 9.94
C PRO A 114 3.55 10.48 9.29
N ILE A 115 2.24 10.41 9.06
CA ILE A 115 1.62 9.24 8.45
C ILE A 115 2.05 9.18 6.99
N GLN A 116 2.62 8.05 6.57
CA GLN A 116 2.86 7.82 5.15
C GLN A 116 1.52 7.80 4.39
N GLN A 117 1.42 8.73 3.45
CA GLN A 117 0.24 8.92 2.63
C GLN A 117 0.50 8.46 1.20
N TRP A 118 -0.58 8.07 0.52
CA TRP A 118 -0.58 7.50 -0.82
C TRP A 118 -1.69 8.14 -1.65
N ASN A 119 -1.37 8.61 -2.86
CA ASN A 119 -2.38 8.97 -3.84
C ASN A 119 -2.77 7.70 -4.61
N PHE A 120 -4.06 7.40 -4.65
CA PHE A 120 -4.62 6.32 -5.46
C PHE A 120 -5.06 6.92 -6.79
N GLN A 121 -4.35 6.60 -7.87
CA GLN A 121 -4.70 7.06 -9.22
C GLN A 121 -5.43 5.92 -9.94
N GLU A 122 -6.69 6.14 -10.30
CA GLU A 122 -7.50 5.15 -11.00
C GLU A 122 -6.92 4.85 -12.40
N ARG A 123 -6.97 3.58 -12.80
CA ARG A 123 -6.54 3.09 -14.10
C ARG A 123 -7.67 2.27 -14.71
N THR A 124 -8.06 2.56 -15.95
CA THR A 124 -9.05 1.79 -16.71
C THR A 124 -8.45 0.54 -17.32
#